data_AF-A0A7I8W8B2-F1
#
_entry.id   AF-A0A7I8W8B2-F1
#
_cell.length_a   1.000
_cell.length_b   1.000
_cell.length_c   1.000
_cell.angle_alpha   90.00
_cell.angle_beta   90.00
_cell.angle_gamma   90.00
#
_symmetry.space_group_name_H-M   'P 1'
#
loop_
_entity.id
_entity.type
_entity.pdbx_description
1 polymer ?
#
loop_
_entity_poly.entity_id
_entity_poly.type
_entity_poly.pdbx_seq_one_letter_code
_entity_poly.pdbx_strand_id
1 'polypeptide(L)'
;MVVIHESGIREENCKIIVANFLSAVDHWVLALLWNVVTPCIWNVPKSLAWCLGYSDFNASCGRKSLVKNVKKHLNDCSTSILVFPEGATTSGQKGLLKFASWPWNVGEPVQAVTIEIYRPMRVSPSVLGGRWWTDALYTFFCPLTIWKVNVLPIVARREDESDDEIALRYQEQMAHHLQLSSTNFTCADKVELAKNRLFKRSQGSKETNRIDEMVKQVLAVLPHVSPSDIKKQLLINDDVEVTIAHLVENPLDARSISSESLNRLEKHDIEEKITRRNKKADLTSMSLQERKDLLLQEARRSYLKKHDMKNM
;
A
#
# COMPACT_ATOMS: atom_id res chain seq x y z
N MET A 1 -0.17 -21.55 -19.16
CA MET A 1 0.84 -22.58 -18.81
C MET A 1 1.57 -22.14 -17.56
N VAL A 2 1.61 -23.00 -16.54
CA VAL A 2 2.34 -22.76 -15.29
C VAL A 2 3.59 -23.63 -15.30
N VAL A 3 4.76 -23.02 -15.17
CA VAL A 3 6.05 -23.73 -15.11
C VAL A 3 6.68 -23.44 -13.76
N ILE A 4 7.13 -24.49 -13.08
CA ILE A 4 7.79 -24.39 -11.78
C ILE A 4 9.20 -24.93 -11.94
N HIS A 5 10.19 -24.09 -11.65
CA HIS A 5 11.59 -24.47 -11.59
C HIS A 5 12.02 -24.49 -10.13
N GLU A 6 12.30 -25.69 -9.63
CA GLU A 6 12.87 -25.89 -8.31
C GLU A 6 14.40 -25.96 -8.42
N SER A 7 15.09 -25.25 -7.52
CA SER A 7 16.54 -25.33 -7.37
C SER A 7 16.92 -25.46 -5.89
N GLY A 8 18.00 -26.18 -5.61
CA GLY A 8 18.43 -26.51 -4.25
C GLY A 8 17.90 -27.85 -3.75
N ILE A 9 18.31 -28.23 -2.55
CA ILE A 9 17.94 -29.49 -1.91
C ILE A 9 17.19 -29.17 -0.63
N ARG A 10 16.02 -29.77 -0.47
CA ARG A 10 15.21 -29.67 0.75
C ARG A 10 15.64 -30.76 1.73
N GLU A 11 15.86 -30.37 2.98
CA GLU A 11 16.14 -31.29 4.08
C GLU A 11 14.83 -31.89 4.62
N GLU A 12 14.77 -33.23 4.71
CA GLU A 12 13.58 -33.96 5.17
C GLU A 12 13.30 -33.74 6.67
N ASN A 13 14.34 -33.47 7.46
CA ASN A 13 14.21 -33.19 8.90
C ASN A 13 13.58 -31.83 9.20
N CYS A 14 13.40 -30.97 8.19
CA CYS A 14 12.85 -29.64 8.38
C CYS A 14 11.32 -29.62 8.26
N LYS A 15 10.66 -29.41 9.41
CA LYS A 15 9.20 -29.26 9.46
C LYS A 15 8.72 -27.84 9.19
N ILE A 16 9.55 -26.81 9.31
CA ILE A 16 9.12 -25.41 9.17
C ILE A 16 9.82 -24.78 7.96
N ILE A 17 9.02 -24.36 6.99
CA ILE A 17 9.49 -23.73 5.77
C ILE A 17 9.05 -22.28 5.77
N VAL A 18 9.99 -21.38 5.51
CA VAL A 18 9.78 -19.93 5.48
C VAL A 18 10.03 -19.43 4.08
N ALA A 19 9.09 -18.68 3.51
CA ALA A 19 9.22 -18.14 2.15
C ALA A 19 8.81 -16.67 2.05
N ASN A 20 9.37 -15.95 1.06
CA ASN A 20 8.90 -14.61 0.70
C ASN A 20 7.51 -14.70 0.08
N PHE A 21 6.75 -13.60 0.12
CA PHE A 21 5.35 -13.59 -0.29
C PHE A 21 5.12 -12.65 -1.46
N LEU A 22 5.00 -13.17 -2.68
CA LEU A 22 4.79 -12.37 -3.90
C LEU A 22 3.33 -12.34 -4.36
N SER A 23 2.63 -13.46 -4.23
CA SER A 23 1.24 -13.62 -4.68
C SER A 23 0.45 -14.48 -3.72
N ALA A 24 -0.86 -14.24 -3.64
CA ALA A 24 -1.75 -15.08 -2.85
C ALA A 24 -1.72 -16.56 -3.29
N VAL A 25 -1.25 -16.86 -4.51
CA VAL A 25 -1.16 -18.21 -5.09
C VAL A 25 0.13 -18.94 -4.72
N ASP A 26 1.13 -18.28 -4.12
CA ASP A 26 2.46 -18.87 -3.88
C ASP A 26 2.40 -20.15 -3.04
N HIS A 27 1.52 -20.16 -2.04
CA HIS A 27 1.29 -21.35 -1.22
C HIS A 27 0.76 -22.55 -2.02
N TRP A 28 -0.03 -22.35 -3.09
CA TRP A 28 -0.47 -23.46 -3.97
C TRP A 28 0.72 -24.03 -4.73
N VAL A 29 1.60 -23.16 -5.24
CA VAL A 29 2.78 -23.58 -5.99
C VAL A 29 3.69 -24.43 -5.09
N LEU A 30 3.92 -23.99 -3.86
CA LEU A 30 4.71 -24.75 -2.90
C LEU A 30 4.00 -26.02 -2.40
N ALA A 31 2.66 -26.00 -2.26
CA ALA A 31 1.88 -27.19 -1.92
C ALA A 31 1.82 -28.24 -3.05
N LEU A 32 2.01 -27.83 -4.30
CA LEU A 32 2.15 -28.74 -5.44
C LEU A 32 3.53 -29.39 -5.48
N LEU A 33 4.58 -28.68 -5.08
CA LEU A 33 5.94 -29.21 -5.00
C LEU A 33 6.13 -30.11 -3.78
N TRP A 34 5.61 -29.68 -2.62
CA TRP A 34 5.87 -30.31 -1.33
C TRP A 34 4.58 -30.55 -0.57
N ASN A 35 4.56 -31.60 0.26
CA ASN A 35 3.46 -31.83 1.20
C ASN A 35 3.54 -30.81 2.36
N VAL A 36 3.08 -29.58 2.11
CA VAL A 36 3.11 -28.46 3.05
C VAL A 36 1.72 -27.92 3.35
N VAL A 37 1.52 -27.51 4.59
CA VAL A 37 0.30 -26.85 5.06
C VAL A 37 0.61 -25.41 5.39
N THR A 38 -0.22 -24.49 4.91
CA THR A 38 -0.09 -23.06 5.22
C THR A 38 -1.18 -22.64 6.21
N PRO A 39 -0.87 -21.85 7.25
CA PRO A 39 -1.91 -21.31 8.10
C PRO A 39 -2.78 -20.32 7.33
N CYS A 40 -4.09 -20.49 7.43
CA CYS A 40 -5.04 -19.60 6.77
C CYS A 40 -4.99 -18.19 7.38
N ILE A 41 -4.53 -17.21 6.61
CA ILE A 41 -4.55 -15.78 6.98
C ILE A 41 -5.71 -15.05 6.28
N TRP A 42 -6.35 -15.69 5.31
CA TRP A 42 -7.36 -15.09 4.44
C TRP A 42 -8.77 -15.46 4.88
N ASN A 43 -9.72 -14.55 4.65
CA ASN A 43 -11.15 -14.82 4.89
C ASN A 43 -11.73 -15.61 3.70
N VAL A 44 -11.39 -16.90 3.61
CA VAL A 44 -11.84 -17.82 2.56
C VAL A 44 -12.92 -18.74 3.15
N PRO A 45 -14.00 -19.05 2.41
CA PRO A 45 -14.99 -20.03 2.87
C PRO A 45 -14.32 -21.36 3.22
N LYS A 46 -14.75 -22.02 4.31
CA LYS A 46 -14.10 -23.23 4.85
C LYS A 46 -13.93 -24.36 3.84
N SER A 47 -14.92 -24.57 2.97
CA SER A 47 -14.87 -25.55 1.89
C SER A 47 -13.75 -25.27 0.90
N LEU A 48 -13.54 -23.99 0.59
CA LEU A 48 -12.48 -23.56 -0.31
C LEU A 48 -11.13 -23.55 0.42
N ALA A 49 -11.06 -23.16 1.69
CA ALA A 49 -9.83 -23.24 2.48
C ALA A 49 -9.27 -24.68 2.52
N TRP A 50 -10.12 -25.68 2.76
CA TRP A 50 -9.73 -27.10 2.71
C TRP A 50 -9.23 -27.52 1.32
N CYS A 51 -9.94 -27.15 0.26
CA CYS A 51 -9.54 -27.45 -1.13
C CYS A 51 -8.22 -26.76 -1.53
N LEU A 52 -7.91 -25.62 -0.91
CA LEU A 52 -6.74 -24.80 -1.22
C LEU A 52 -5.51 -25.13 -0.34
N GLY A 53 -5.58 -26.17 0.50
CA GLY A 53 -4.48 -26.58 1.38
C GLY A 53 -4.25 -25.64 2.58
N TYR A 54 -5.22 -24.78 2.87
CA TYR A 54 -5.20 -23.96 4.08
C TYR A 54 -5.75 -24.74 5.27
N SER A 55 -5.00 -24.69 6.37
CA SER A 55 -5.50 -25.17 7.67
C SER A 55 -5.83 -23.99 8.57
N ASP A 56 -7.02 -24.02 9.16
CA ASP A 56 -7.48 -23.01 10.11
C ASP A 56 -6.81 -23.24 11.47
N PHE A 57 -5.65 -22.60 11.69
CA PHE A 57 -4.99 -22.62 12.99
C PHE A 57 -5.55 -21.57 13.98
N ASN A 58 -6.80 -21.12 13.77
CA ASN A 58 -7.44 -20.04 14.54
C ASN A 58 -6.62 -18.74 14.57
N ALA A 59 -6.02 -18.34 13.45
CA ALA A 59 -5.31 -17.06 13.34
C ALA A 59 -6.20 -15.85 13.69
N SER A 60 -7.52 -15.96 13.46
CA SER A 60 -8.53 -14.95 13.83
C SER A 60 -8.64 -14.72 15.34
N CYS A 61 -8.24 -15.69 16.18
CA CYS A 61 -8.27 -15.58 17.64
C CYS A 61 -6.96 -15.01 18.22
N GLY A 62 -6.01 -14.60 17.38
CA GLY A 62 -4.76 -13.95 17.78
C GLY A 62 -3.51 -14.80 17.61
N ARG A 63 -2.34 -14.15 17.71
CA ARG A 63 -1.03 -14.78 17.45
C ARG A 63 -0.67 -15.89 18.45
N LYS A 64 -1.10 -15.79 19.71
CA LYS A 64 -0.78 -16.78 20.76
C LYS A 64 -1.47 -18.13 20.53
N SER A 65 -2.73 -18.11 20.11
CA SER A 65 -3.49 -19.33 19.78
C SER A 65 -2.98 -19.96 18.49
N LEU A 66 -2.62 -19.16 17.48
CA LEU A 66 -1.93 -19.61 16.27
C LEU A 66 -0.66 -20.39 16.62
N VAL A 67 0.27 -19.79 17.38
CA VAL A 67 1.53 -20.45 17.77
C VAL A 67 1.28 -21.75 18.54
N LYS A 68 0.30 -21.76 19.45
CA LYS A 68 -0.06 -22.98 20.20
C LYS A 68 -0.57 -24.10 19.29
N ASN A 69 -1.42 -23.78 18.33
CA ASN A 69 -2.00 -24.77 17.42
C ASN A 69 -0.97 -25.28 16.41
N VAL A 70 -0.09 -24.41 15.93
CA VAL A 70 1.03 -24.79 15.05
C VAL A 70 2.00 -25.70 15.81
N LYS A 71 2.37 -25.38 17.06
CA LYS A 71 3.18 -26.27 17.91
C LYS A 71 2.53 -27.63 18.10
N LYS A 72 1.22 -27.67 18.35
CA LYS A 72 0.46 -28.91 18.47
C LYS A 72 0.52 -29.72 17.17
N HIS A 73 0.30 -29.10 16.02
CA HIS A 73 0.35 -29.78 14.72
C HIS A 73 1.74 -30.33 14.38
N LEU A 74 2.81 -29.61 14.70
CA LEU A 74 4.17 -30.11 14.49
C LEU A 74 4.50 -31.36 15.32
N ASN A 75 3.85 -31.51 16.49
CA ASN A 75 3.99 -32.67 17.35
C ASN A 75 3.10 -33.83 16.88
N ASP A 76 1.87 -33.54 16.49
CA ASP A 76 0.85 -34.54 16.13
C ASP A 76 1.00 -35.05 14.69
N CYS A 77 1.60 -34.26 13.79
CA CYS A 77 1.68 -34.55 12.35
C CYS A 77 3.13 -34.47 11.84
N SER A 78 3.41 -35.27 10.80
CA SER A 78 4.70 -35.24 10.07
C SER A 78 4.72 -34.21 8.93
N THR A 79 3.60 -33.54 8.66
CA THR A 79 3.48 -32.57 7.56
C THR A 79 4.22 -31.27 7.87
N SER A 80 4.97 -30.77 6.89
CA SER A 80 5.70 -29.51 7.03
C SER A 80 4.75 -28.31 6.97
N ILE A 81 5.09 -27.25 7.70
CA ILE A 81 4.32 -26.00 7.76
C ILE A 81 5.04 -24.94 6.94
N LEU A 82 4.32 -24.34 6.00
CA LEU A 82 4.78 -23.21 5.20
C LEU A 82 4.34 -21.90 5.84
N VAL A 83 5.28 -20.97 5.99
CA VAL A 83 5.06 -19.68 6.64
C VAL A 83 5.61 -18.53 5.78
N PHE A 84 4.83 -17.46 5.68
CA PHE A 84 5.23 -16.22 5.05
C PHE A 84 5.48 -15.14 6.13
N PRO A 85 6.73 -14.93 6.56
CA PRO A 85 7.05 -14.06 7.69
C PRO A 85 6.83 -12.58 7.37
N GLU A 86 6.79 -12.20 6.08
CA GLU A 86 6.40 -10.86 5.63
C GLU A 86 4.95 -10.51 5.97
N GLY A 87 4.09 -11.52 6.11
CA GLY A 87 2.66 -11.37 6.45
C GLY A 87 1.79 -10.71 5.38
N ALA A 88 2.36 -10.12 4.33
CA ALA A 88 1.65 -9.52 3.22
C ALA A 88 2.45 -9.62 1.92
N THR A 89 1.75 -9.61 0.78
CA THR A 89 2.40 -9.72 -0.54
C THR A 89 3.33 -8.55 -0.84
N THR A 90 4.45 -8.76 -1.51
CA THR A 90 5.34 -7.70 -1.99
C THR A 90 5.47 -7.73 -3.50
N SER A 91 6.03 -6.67 -4.08
CA SER A 91 6.26 -6.62 -5.52
C SER A 91 7.43 -7.49 -5.96
N GLY A 92 8.28 -7.96 -5.04
CA GLY A 92 9.50 -8.70 -5.35
C GLY A 92 10.57 -7.91 -6.09
N GLN A 93 10.51 -6.57 -6.10
CA GLN A 93 11.40 -5.74 -6.94
C GLN A 93 12.33 -4.80 -6.17
N LYS A 94 11.90 -4.29 -5.00
CA LYS A 94 12.65 -3.25 -4.27
C LYS A 94 13.15 -3.72 -2.92
N GLY A 95 12.35 -4.49 -2.21
CA GLY A 95 12.70 -4.93 -0.88
C GLY A 95 11.69 -5.91 -0.30
N LEU A 96 12.17 -6.67 0.68
CA LEU A 96 11.36 -7.54 1.52
C LEU A 96 10.82 -6.74 2.71
N LEU A 97 9.60 -7.03 3.13
CA LEU A 97 9.05 -6.49 4.38
C LEU A 97 9.81 -7.07 5.59
N LYS A 98 9.71 -6.38 6.72
CA LYS A 98 10.24 -6.85 7.99
C LYS A 98 9.58 -8.17 8.37
N PHE A 99 10.40 -9.19 8.62
CA PHE A 99 9.93 -10.51 9.01
C PHE A 99 9.37 -10.51 10.44
N ALA A 100 8.25 -11.19 10.63
CA ALA A 100 7.70 -11.44 11.97
C ALA A 100 8.42 -12.64 12.61
N SER A 101 8.85 -12.52 13.86
CA SER A 101 9.68 -13.50 14.57
C SER A 101 8.98 -14.76 15.09
N TRP A 102 7.64 -14.80 15.04
CA TRP A 102 6.87 -15.92 15.56
C TRP A 102 7.19 -17.30 14.96
N PRO A 103 7.61 -17.47 13.68
CA PRO A 103 7.90 -18.79 13.12
C PRO A 103 9.03 -19.51 13.86
N TRP A 104 10.06 -18.75 14.27
CA TRP A 104 11.21 -19.26 15.04
C TRP A 104 10.88 -19.55 16.50
N ASN A 105 9.79 -18.98 17.04
CA ASN A 105 9.30 -19.36 18.36
C ASN A 105 8.62 -20.75 18.36
N VAL A 106 8.16 -21.22 17.20
CA VAL A 106 7.38 -22.45 17.09
C VAL A 106 8.27 -23.68 17.21
N GLY A 107 9.38 -23.71 16.48
CA GLY A 107 10.31 -24.84 16.47
C GLY A 107 11.48 -24.62 15.51
N GLU A 108 12.42 -25.57 15.56
CA GLU A 108 13.63 -25.61 14.74
C GLU A 108 13.88 -27.06 14.29
N PRO A 109 14.58 -27.32 13.17
CA PRO A 109 15.18 -26.36 12.25
C PRO A 109 14.17 -25.69 11.30
N VAL A 110 14.51 -24.50 10.82
CA VAL A 110 13.73 -23.73 9.84
C VAL A 110 14.49 -23.68 8.51
N GLN A 111 13.80 -23.89 7.40
CA GLN A 111 14.37 -23.80 6.04
C GLN A 111 13.80 -22.59 5.32
N ALA A 112 14.68 -21.74 4.77
CA ALA A 112 14.25 -20.62 3.95
C ALA A 112 14.15 -21.00 2.46
N VAL A 113 13.15 -20.43 1.79
CA VAL A 113 12.87 -20.63 0.38
C VAL A 113 12.59 -19.27 -0.26
N THR A 114 13.27 -18.99 -1.36
CA THR A 114 13.01 -17.78 -2.14
C THR A 114 12.23 -18.11 -3.40
N ILE A 115 11.18 -17.35 -3.65
CA ILE A 115 10.28 -17.46 -4.78
C ILE A 115 10.49 -16.22 -5.66
N GLU A 116 10.67 -16.44 -6.96
CA GLU A 116 10.62 -15.40 -7.97
C GLU A 116 9.55 -15.74 -9.01
N ILE A 117 8.79 -14.74 -9.44
CA ILE A 117 7.74 -14.90 -10.44
C ILE A 117 8.12 -14.12 -11.69
N TYR A 118 8.25 -14.84 -12.80
CA TYR A 118 8.46 -14.25 -14.11
C TYR A 118 7.21 -14.44 -14.99
N ARG A 119 6.70 -13.33 -15.53
CA ARG A 119 5.62 -13.28 -16.51
C ARG A 119 6.08 -12.48 -17.73
N PRO A 120 5.96 -13.00 -18.95
CA PRO A 120 6.28 -12.24 -20.15
C PRO A 120 5.36 -11.02 -20.35
N MET A 121 4.12 -11.09 -19.87
CA MET A 121 3.18 -9.98 -19.90
C MET A 121 3.44 -9.02 -18.73
N ARG A 122 3.29 -7.71 -18.93
CA ARG A 122 3.45 -6.66 -17.90
C ARG A 122 2.31 -6.65 -16.86
N VAL A 123 2.01 -7.80 -16.28
CA VAL A 123 1.00 -7.97 -15.22
C VAL A 123 1.72 -8.33 -13.93
N SER A 124 1.58 -7.48 -12.91
CA SER A 124 2.16 -7.74 -11.59
C SER A 124 1.54 -8.98 -10.94
N PRO A 125 2.32 -9.82 -10.23
CA PRO A 125 1.80 -11.02 -9.56
C PRO A 125 0.76 -10.75 -8.47
N SER A 126 0.87 -9.60 -7.80
CA SER A 126 -0.11 -9.11 -6.83
C SER A 126 -0.18 -7.59 -6.89
N VAL A 127 -1.37 -7.04 -6.64
CA VAL A 127 -1.64 -5.60 -6.66
C VAL A 127 -2.04 -5.12 -5.28
N LEU A 128 -1.59 -3.92 -4.90
CA LEU A 128 -1.94 -3.34 -3.61
C LEU A 128 -3.47 -3.14 -3.48
N GLY A 129 -4.06 -3.78 -2.48
CA GLY A 129 -5.52 -3.77 -2.27
C GLY A 129 -6.31 -4.70 -3.21
N GLY A 130 -5.61 -5.52 -4.00
CA GLY A 130 -6.21 -6.60 -4.78
C GLY A 130 -6.80 -7.69 -3.87
N ARG A 131 -7.76 -8.44 -4.42
CA ARG A 131 -8.32 -9.60 -3.72
C ARG A 131 -7.53 -10.84 -4.11
N TRP A 132 -7.44 -11.85 -3.24
CA TRP A 132 -6.67 -13.07 -3.55
C TRP A 132 -7.10 -13.75 -4.87
N TRP A 133 -8.39 -13.70 -5.22
CA TRP A 133 -8.90 -14.32 -6.44
C TRP A 133 -8.50 -13.57 -7.71
N THR A 134 -8.18 -12.27 -7.64
CA THR A 134 -7.66 -11.56 -8.82
C THR A 134 -6.29 -12.11 -9.19
N ASP A 135 -5.47 -12.39 -8.19
CA ASP A 135 -4.13 -12.97 -8.38
C ASP A 135 -4.24 -14.40 -8.95
N ALA A 136 -5.24 -15.17 -8.51
CA ALA A 136 -5.57 -16.48 -9.07
C ALA A 136 -6.02 -16.39 -10.53
N LEU A 137 -6.96 -15.49 -10.86
CA LEU A 137 -7.40 -15.31 -12.24
C LEU A 137 -6.23 -14.92 -13.15
N TYR A 138 -5.44 -13.90 -12.79
CA TYR A 138 -4.28 -13.53 -13.61
C TYR A 138 -3.27 -14.67 -13.75
N THR A 139 -3.15 -15.54 -12.74
CA THR A 139 -2.31 -16.75 -12.83
C THR A 139 -2.83 -17.73 -13.88
N PHE A 140 -4.15 -17.99 -13.93
CA PHE A 140 -4.74 -18.93 -14.89
C PHE A 140 -4.89 -18.36 -16.31
N PHE A 141 -5.17 -17.05 -16.41
CA PHE A 141 -5.42 -16.36 -17.68
C PHE A 141 -4.16 -15.75 -18.31
N CYS A 142 -3.05 -15.61 -17.58
CA CYS A 142 -1.78 -15.28 -18.20
C CYS A 142 -1.25 -16.50 -18.99
N PRO A 143 -0.82 -16.31 -20.25
CA PRO A 143 -0.43 -17.41 -21.13
C PRO A 143 0.75 -18.21 -20.56
N LEU A 144 1.68 -17.53 -19.88
CA LEU A 144 2.84 -18.12 -19.25
C LEU A 144 3.15 -17.43 -17.92
N THR A 145 3.22 -18.21 -16.85
CA THR A 145 3.79 -17.77 -15.57
C THR A 145 4.82 -18.80 -15.11
N ILE A 146 6.02 -18.32 -14.82
CA ILE A 146 7.15 -19.14 -14.39
C ILE A 146 7.43 -18.80 -12.93
N TRP A 147 7.36 -19.81 -12.04
CA TRP A 147 7.83 -19.71 -10.67
C TRP A 147 9.24 -20.31 -10.59
N LYS A 148 10.18 -19.56 -10.07
CA LYS A 148 11.49 -20.07 -9.66
C LYS A 148 11.49 -20.17 -8.15
N VAL A 149 11.69 -21.38 -7.65
CA VAL A 149 11.70 -21.71 -6.23
C VAL A 149 13.12 -22.16 -5.90
N ASN A 150 13.84 -21.38 -5.10
CA ASN A 150 15.19 -21.72 -4.69
C ASN A 150 15.19 -22.02 -3.19
N VAL A 151 15.65 -23.21 -2.83
CA VAL A 151 15.80 -23.65 -1.43
C VAL A 151 17.16 -23.18 -0.92
N LEU A 152 17.16 -22.37 0.14
CA LEU A 152 18.37 -21.85 0.79
C LEU A 152 18.82 -22.81 1.89
N PRO A 153 20.12 -22.90 2.24
CA PRO A 153 20.62 -23.79 3.28
C PRO A 153 20.02 -23.48 4.66
N ILE A 154 19.87 -24.51 5.50
CA ILE A 154 19.39 -24.35 6.89
C ILE A 154 20.38 -23.49 7.66
N VAL A 155 19.86 -22.49 8.37
CA VAL A 155 20.65 -21.68 9.27
C VAL A 155 20.36 -22.11 10.70
N ALA A 156 21.38 -22.66 11.36
CA ALA A 156 21.32 -23.00 12.78
C ALA A 156 21.20 -21.72 13.63
N ARG A 157 20.39 -21.81 14.69
CA ARG A 157 20.28 -20.75 15.70
C ARG A 157 21.58 -20.64 16.48
N ARG A 158 22.00 -19.40 16.75
CA ARG A 158 23.14 -19.12 17.65
C ARG A 158 22.63 -19.06 19.09
N GLU A 159 23.45 -19.50 20.04
CA GLU A 159 23.05 -19.67 21.46
C GLU A 159 22.55 -18.36 22.11
N ASP A 160 23.09 -17.21 21.70
CA ASP A 160 22.73 -15.89 22.24
C ASP A 160 21.73 -15.09 21.38
N GLU A 161 21.17 -15.68 20.30
CA GLU A 161 20.35 -14.95 19.34
C GLU A 161 18.85 -14.96 19.71
N SER A 162 18.28 -13.76 19.76
CA SER A 162 16.83 -13.57 19.98
C SER A 162 16.01 -13.98 18.74
N ASP A 163 14.71 -14.26 18.95
CA ASP A 163 13.79 -14.64 17.86
C ASP A 163 13.68 -13.52 16.78
N ASP A 164 13.91 -12.26 17.15
CA ASP A 164 13.89 -11.11 16.22
C ASP A 164 15.21 -11.00 15.42
N GLU A 165 16.35 -11.30 16.04
CA GLU A 165 17.66 -11.26 15.37
C GLU A 165 17.80 -12.39 14.35
N ILE A 166 17.35 -13.60 14.69
CA ILE A 166 17.33 -14.71 13.74
C ILE A 166 16.40 -14.38 12.55
N ALA A 167 15.24 -13.78 12.82
CA ALA A 167 14.32 -13.36 11.76
C ALA A 167 14.97 -12.35 10.81
N LEU A 168 15.71 -11.37 11.37
CA LEU A 168 16.46 -10.38 10.58
C LEU A 168 17.56 -11.03 9.75
N ARG A 169 18.32 -11.98 10.32
CA ARG A 169 19.35 -12.73 9.61
C ARG A 169 18.80 -13.52 8.42
N TYR A 170 17.66 -14.19 8.61
CA TYR A 170 16.94 -14.86 7.52
C TYR A 170 16.45 -13.86 6.47
N GLN A 171 15.94 -12.70 6.89
CA GLN A 171 15.51 -11.64 5.98
C GLN A 171 16.68 -11.11 5.13
N GLU A 172 17.85 -10.87 5.73
CA GLU A 172 19.06 -10.42 5.04
C GLU A 172 19.59 -11.47 4.07
N GLN A 173 19.60 -12.75 4.47
CA GLN A 173 20.03 -13.84 3.61
C GLN A 173 19.14 -13.98 2.37
N MET A 174 17.81 -13.94 2.57
CA MET A 174 16.84 -13.99 1.47
C MET A 174 16.93 -12.76 0.59
N ALA A 175 17.09 -11.57 1.19
CA ALA A 175 17.25 -10.31 0.47
C ALA A 175 18.52 -10.32 -0.39
N HIS A 176 19.65 -10.82 0.15
CA HIS A 176 20.90 -10.97 -0.59
C HIS A 176 20.76 -11.93 -1.78
N HIS A 177 20.09 -13.07 -1.59
CA HIS A 177 19.87 -14.03 -2.68
C HIS A 177 18.98 -13.46 -3.79
N LEU A 178 17.93 -12.71 -3.42
CA LEU A 178 17.00 -12.07 -4.36
C LEU A 178 17.51 -10.73 -4.92
N GLN A 179 18.68 -10.25 -4.48
CA GLN A 179 19.21 -8.92 -4.81
C GLN A 179 18.25 -7.77 -4.43
N LEU A 180 17.55 -7.93 -3.30
CA LEU A 180 16.60 -6.97 -2.74
C LEU A 180 17.16 -6.33 -1.47
N SER A 181 16.56 -5.22 -1.04
CA SER A 181 16.87 -4.60 0.26
C SER A 181 16.00 -5.17 1.39
N SER A 182 16.60 -5.48 2.55
CA SER A 182 15.84 -5.71 3.78
C SER A 182 15.25 -4.38 4.25
N THR A 183 13.93 -4.30 4.41
CA THR A 183 13.27 -3.09 4.89
C THR A 183 12.74 -3.25 6.31
N ASN A 184 12.59 -2.13 7.02
CA ASN A 184 11.98 -2.07 8.35
C ASN A 184 10.46 -1.89 8.31
N PHE A 185 9.85 -1.92 7.12
CA PHE A 185 8.41 -1.76 6.96
C PHE A 185 7.69 -3.06 7.27
N THR A 186 6.63 -2.97 8.07
CA THR A 186 5.82 -4.11 8.49
C THR A 186 4.62 -4.31 7.57
N CYS A 187 3.95 -5.45 7.72
CA CYS A 187 2.68 -5.69 7.05
C CYS A 187 1.60 -4.65 7.43
N ALA A 188 1.63 -4.11 8.65
CA ALA A 188 0.70 -3.08 9.11
C ALA A 188 0.88 -1.77 8.34
N ASP A 189 2.14 -1.35 8.13
CA ASP A 189 2.46 -0.14 7.37
C ASP A 189 1.95 -0.25 5.92
N LYS A 190 2.06 -1.44 5.32
CA LYS A 190 1.51 -1.71 3.98
C LYS A 190 -0.02 -1.56 3.96
N VAL A 191 -0.72 -2.05 4.98
CA VAL A 191 -2.19 -1.93 5.09
C VAL A 191 -2.60 -0.46 5.24
N GLU A 192 -1.90 0.31 6.06
CA GLU A 192 -2.16 1.75 6.21
C GLU A 192 -1.93 2.50 4.90
N LEU A 193 -0.84 2.20 4.19
CA LEU A 193 -0.55 2.79 2.89
C LEU A 193 -1.61 2.42 1.84
N ALA A 194 -2.11 1.18 1.84
CA ALA A 194 -3.21 0.76 0.98
C ALA A 194 -4.49 1.55 1.29
N LYS A 195 -4.85 1.67 2.57
CA LYS A 195 -6.02 2.44 3.02
C LYS A 195 -5.92 3.91 2.59
N ASN A 196 -4.76 4.53 2.79
CA ASN A 196 -4.52 5.92 2.43
C ASN A 196 -4.61 6.15 0.91
N ARG A 197 -4.10 5.21 0.10
CA ARG A 197 -4.20 5.31 -1.37
C ARG A 197 -5.65 5.15 -1.86
N LEU A 198 -6.39 4.20 -1.29
CA LEU A 198 -7.81 4.01 -1.62
C LEU A 198 -8.64 5.23 -1.21
N PHE A 199 -8.39 5.79 -0.04
CA PHE A 199 -9.07 7.01 0.42
C PHE A 199 -8.79 8.20 -0.50
N LYS A 200 -7.52 8.46 -0.85
CA LYS A 200 -7.15 9.53 -1.79
C LYS A 200 -7.78 9.35 -3.17
N ARG A 201 -7.83 8.11 -3.68
CA ARG A 201 -8.50 7.80 -4.95
C ARG A 201 -10.00 8.09 -4.88
N SER A 202 -10.65 7.78 -3.76
CA SER A 202 -12.08 8.08 -3.56
C SER A 202 -12.36 9.59 -3.44
N GLN A 203 -11.44 10.37 -2.88
CA GLN A 203 -11.58 11.82 -2.82
C GLN A 203 -11.39 12.46 -4.19
N GLY A 204 -10.38 12.02 -4.97
CA GLY A 204 -10.20 12.48 -6.34
C GLY A 204 -11.42 12.19 -7.24
N SER A 205 -12.08 11.04 -7.06
CA SER A 205 -13.33 10.75 -7.78
C SER A 205 -14.50 11.64 -7.34
N LYS A 206 -14.57 12.02 -6.07
CA LYS A 206 -15.62 12.94 -5.59
C LYS A 206 -15.41 14.36 -6.13
N GLU A 207 -14.16 14.82 -6.14
CA GLU A 207 -13.82 16.15 -6.65
C GLU A 207 -14.08 16.25 -8.16
N THR A 208 -13.69 15.22 -8.92
CA THR A 208 -13.99 15.17 -10.37
C THR A 208 -15.48 15.13 -10.65
N ASN A 209 -16.27 14.36 -9.89
CA ASN A 209 -17.73 14.37 -10.01
C ASN A 209 -18.34 15.74 -9.68
N ARG A 210 -17.85 16.41 -8.63
CA ARG A 210 -18.30 17.77 -8.24
C ARG A 210 -17.99 18.79 -9.33
N ILE A 211 -16.78 18.78 -9.88
CA ILE A 211 -16.39 19.67 -10.99
C ILE A 211 -17.23 19.38 -12.23
N ASP A 212 -17.48 18.11 -12.56
CA ASP A 212 -18.31 17.75 -13.72
C ASP A 212 -19.79 18.14 -13.53
N GLU A 213 -20.30 18.17 -12.30
CA GLU A 213 -21.63 18.74 -11.97
C GLU A 213 -21.66 20.26 -12.13
N MET A 214 -20.62 20.96 -11.65
CA MET A 214 -20.48 22.41 -11.83
C MET A 214 -20.35 22.79 -13.32
N VAL A 215 -19.62 21.99 -14.12
CA VAL A 215 -19.54 22.18 -15.58
C VAL A 215 -20.93 22.06 -16.23
N LYS A 216 -21.76 21.10 -15.82
CA LYS A 216 -23.15 20.98 -16.33
C LYS A 216 -24.00 22.20 -15.98
N GLN A 217 -23.84 22.75 -14.78
CA GLN A 217 -24.56 23.96 -14.35
C GLN A 217 -24.15 25.18 -15.19
N VAL A 218 -22.85 25.37 -15.42
CA VAL A 218 -22.35 26.47 -16.28
C VAL A 218 -22.82 26.29 -17.73
N LEU A 219 -22.78 25.07 -18.28
CA LEU A 219 -23.25 24.78 -19.63
C LEU A 219 -24.75 25.02 -19.83
N ALA A 220 -25.57 24.83 -18.79
CA ALA A 220 -27.00 25.11 -18.85
C ALA A 220 -27.29 26.62 -19.03
N VAL A 221 -26.41 27.48 -18.51
CA VAL A 221 -26.52 28.93 -18.62
C VAL A 221 -25.79 29.46 -19.86
N LEU A 222 -24.67 28.84 -20.24
CA LEU A 222 -23.80 29.25 -21.35
C LEU A 222 -23.53 28.08 -22.32
N PRO A 223 -24.48 27.77 -23.23
CA PRO A 223 -24.38 26.62 -24.13
C PRO A 223 -23.34 26.79 -25.26
N HIS A 224 -22.80 27.99 -25.46
CA HIS A 224 -21.86 28.31 -26.54
C HIS A 224 -20.39 28.08 -26.19
N VAL A 225 -20.07 27.72 -24.93
CA VAL A 225 -18.69 27.59 -24.45
C VAL A 225 -18.28 26.11 -24.33
N SER A 226 -17.00 25.82 -24.60
CA SER A 226 -16.49 24.46 -24.56
C SER A 226 -16.44 23.92 -23.11
N PRO A 227 -16.81 22.65 -22.88
CA PRO A 227 -16.75 22.05 -21.54
C PRO A 227 -15.33 21.97 -21.00
N SER A 228 -14.32 21.93 -21.88
CA SER A 228 -12.91 21.84 -21.51
C SER A 228 -12.39 23.14 -20.93
N ASP A 229 -12.86 24.29 -21.41
CA ASP A 229 -12.43 25.60 -20.92
C ASP A 229 -13.16 25.98 -19.62
N ILE A 230 -14.45 25.63 -19.51
CA ILE A 230 -15.20 25.73 -18.25
C ILE A 230 -14.50 24.93 -17.15
N LYS A 231 -14.05 23.71 -17.45
CA LYS A 231 -13.36 22.85 -16.48
C LYS A 231 -12.04 23.45 -15.99
N LYS A 232 -11.26 24.08 -16.88
CA LYS A 232 -10.01 24.76 -16.51
C LYS A 232 -10.27 25.95 -15.59
N GLN A 233 -11.32 26.72 -15.86
CA GLN A 233 -11.65 27.89 -15.03
C GLN A 233 -12.23 27.49 -13.68
N LEU A 234 -13.04 26.44 -13.62
CA LEU A 234 -13.56 25.88 -12.36
C LEU A 234 -12.44 25.29 -11.48
N LEU A 235 -11.39 24.74 -12.09
CA LEU A 235 -10.19 24.27 -11.35
C LEU A 235 -9.42 25.42 -10.68
N ILE A 236 -9.58 26.66 -11.16
CA ILE A 236 -8.90 27.85 -10.63
C ILE A 236 -9.79 28.56 -9.61
N ASN A 237 -11.09 28.72 -9.92
CA ASN A 237 -12.00 29.55 -9.14
C ASN A 237 -12.81 28.78 -8.07
N ASP A 238 -12.99 27.46 -8.22
CA ASP A 238 -13.82 26.58 -7.36
C ASP A 238 -15.26 27.12 -7.10
N ASP A 239 -15.78 27.98 -7.99
CA ASP A 239 -17.11 28.57 -7.90
C ASP A 239 -17.76 28.74 -9.29
N VAL A 240 -19.04 28.42 -9.38
CA VAL A 240 -19.87 28.48 -10.59
C VAL A 240 -20.15 29.93 -10.98
N GLU A 241 -20.52 30.78 -10.03
CA GLU A 241 -20.97 32.15 -10.32
C GLU A 241 -19.80 33.04 -10.76
N VAL A 242 -18.66 32.93 -10.07
CA VAL A 242 -17.42 33.62 -10.44
C VAL A 242 -16.94 33.17 -11.82
N THR A 243 -17.08 31.87 -12.13
CA THR A 243 -16.72 31.34 -13.45
C THR A 243 -17.64 31.86 -14.54
N ILE A 244 -18.95 31.91 -14.32
CA ILE A 244 -19.92 32.50 -15.27
C ILE A 244 -19.59 33.97 -15.52
N ALA A 245 -19.38 34.75 -14.45
CA ALA A 245 -19.03 36.16 -14.56
C ALA A 245 -17.75 36.36 -15.39
N HIS A 246 -16.71 35.59 -15.12
CA HIS A 246 -15.45 35.66 -15.87
C HIS A 246 -15.60 35.25 -17.34
N LEU A 247 -16.40 34.22 -17.63
CA LEU A 247 -16.66 33.73 -19.00
C LEU A 247 -17.49 34.74 -19.83
N VAL A 248 -18.36 35.49 -19.16
CA VAL A 248 -19.21 36.53 -19.76
C VAL A 248 -18.44 37.85 -19.94
N GLU A 249 -17.57 38.20 -18.99
CA GLU A 249 -16.76 39.43 -19.03
C GLU A 249 -15.62 39.35 -20.06
N ASN A 250 -15.01 38.17 -20.26
CA ASN A 250 -13.90 37.98 -21.20
C ASN A 250 -14.18 36.88 -22.25
N PRO A 251 -15.12 37.09 -23.20
CA PRO A 251 -15.43 36.12 -24.26
C PRO A 251 -14.29 35.91 -25.28
N LEU A 252 -13.23 36.73 -25.24
CA LEU A 252 -12.10 36.69 -26.19
C LEU A 252 -10.95 35.76 -25.76
N ASP A 253 -10.82 35.41 -24.47
CA ASP A 253 -9.82 34.42 -24.01
C ASP A 253 -10.19 32.98 -24.40
N ALA A 254 -11.43 32.75 -24.83
CA ALA A 254 -11.89 31.48 -25.38
C ALA A 254 -11.35 31.21 -26.80
N ARG A 255 -10.73 32.19 -27.49
CA ARG A 255 -10.24 32.04 -28.88
C ARG A 255 -8.76 32.32 -29.10
N SER A 256 -8.01 32.82 -28.14
CA SER A 256 -6.56 32.99 -28.30
C SER A 256 -5.81 32.88 -26.99
N ILE A 257 -5.36 31.67 -26.66
CA ILE A 257 -4.22 31.51 -25.75
C ILE A 257 -2.98 31.83 -26.58
N SER A 258 -2.59 33.10 -26.68
CA SER A 258 -1.22 33.45 -27.06
C SER A 258 -0.32 33.40 -25.82
N SER A 259 0.93 33.02 -26.05
CA SER A 259 1.98 32.77 -25.06
C SER A 259 2.38 33.97 -24.19
N GLU A 260 1.75 35.14 -24.35
CA GLU A 260 2.11 36.37 -23.61
C GLU A 260 1.48 36.47 -22.22
N SER A 261 0.32 35.84 -21.99
CA SER A 261 -0.35 35.87 -20.67
C SER A 261 0.32 34.94 -19.64
N LEU A 262 1.12 33.96 -20.08
CA LEU A 262 1.84 33.02 -19.22
C LEU A 262 2.95 33.69 -18.40
N ASN A 263 3.62 34.70 -18.94
CA ASN A 263 4.76 35.36 -18.27
C ASN A 263 4.35 36.40 -17.21
N ARG A 264 3.10 36.90 -17.23
CA ARG A 264 2.62 37.89 -16.26
C ARG A 264 2.05 37.25 -14.99
N LEU A 265 1.47 36.06 -15.10
CA LEU A 265 0.89 35.31 -13.98
C LEU A 265 1.95 34.59 -13.13
N GLU A 266 3.03 34.07 -13.73
CA GLU A 266 4.10 33.42 -12.95
C GLU A 266 4.78 34.37 -11.95
N LYS A 267 4.94 35.66 -12.29
CA LYS A 267 5.60 36.63 -11.41
C LYS A 267 4.78 36.97 -10.16
N HIS A 268 3.46 37.07 -10.29
CA HIS A 268 2.57 37.41 -9.18
C HIS A 268 2.30 36.20 -8.27
N ASP A 269 2.22 34.99 -8.85
CA ASP A 269 2.00 33.75 -8.10
C ASP A 269 3.24 33.30 -7.31
N ILE A 270 4.45 33.63 -7.77
CA ILE A 270 5.70 33.36 -7.06
C ILE A 270 5.84 34.27 -5.83
N GLU A 271 5.51 35.55 -5.93
CA GLU A 271 5.53 36.47 -4.77
C GLU A 271 4.51 36.06 -3.70
N GLU A 272 3.26 35.76 -4.07
CA GLU A 272 2.24 35.36 -3.09
C GLU A 272 2.53 33.99 -2.44
N LYS A 273 3.08 33.03 -3.19
CA LYS A 273 3.49 31.72 -2.64
C LYS A 273 4.70 31.85 -1.72
N ILE A 274 5.68 32.71 -2.02
CA ILE A 274 6.84 32.96 -1.14
C ILE A 274 6.37 33.60 0.18
N THR A 275 5.46 34.58 0.15
CA THR A 275 4.94 35.21 1.37
C THR A 275 4.14 34.23 2.24
N ARG A 276 3.33 33.35 1.63
CA ARG A 276 2.57 32.31 2.36
C ARG A 276 3.46 31.21 2.93
N ARG A 277 4.54 30.82 2.22
CA ARG A 277 5.53 29.83 2.72
C ARG A 277 6.35 30.39 3.87
N ASN A 278 6.75 31.65 3.81
CA ASN A 278 7.51 32.32 4.87
C ASN A 278 6.67 32.51 6.14
N LYS A 279 5.38 32.87 6.02
CA LYS A 279 4.46 32.89 7.18
C LYS A 279 4.34 31.51 7.84
N LYS A 280 4.29 30.44 7.04
CA LYS A 280 4.17 29.07 7.56
C LYS A 280 5.49 28.56 8.17
N ALA A 281 6.63 29.01 7.64
CA ALA A 281 7.97 28.73 8.15
C ALA A 281 8.22 29.41 9.52
N ASP A 282 7.81 30.67 9.68
CA ASP A 282 7.84 31.38 10.97
C ASP A 282 6.94 30.72 12.01
N LEU A 283 5.75 30.24 11.61
CA LEU A 283 4.91 29.44 12.51
C LEU A 283 5.62 28.15 12.94
N THR A 284 6.45 27.52 12.10
CA THR A 284 7.18 26.29 12.45
C THR A 284 8.36 26.46 13.40
N SER A 285 8.94 27.66 13.54
CA SER A 285 10.05 27.94 14.47
C SER A 285 9.60 28.34 15.88
N MET A 286 8.32 28.66 16.08
CA MET A 286 7.78 29.08 17.38
C MET A 286 7.50 27.91 18.33
N SER A 287 7.68 28.14 19.63
CA SER A 287 7.39 27.16 20.67
C SER A 287 5.89 26.83 20.74
N LEU A 288 5.53 25.65 21.25
CA LEU A 288 4.14 25.21 21.36
C LEU A 288 3.28 26.14 22.24
N GLN A 289 3.89 26.81 23.22
CA GLN A 289 3.21 27.75 24.10
C GLN A 289 2.77 29.00 23.32
N GLU A 290 3.69 29.58 22.54
CA GLU A 290 3.42 30.79 21.75
C GLU A 290 2.38 30.54 20.65
N ARG A 291 2.39 29.35 20.03
CA ARG A 291 1.35 28.97 19.05
C ARG A 291 -0.05 28.94 19.66
N LYS A 292 -0.18 28.47 20.90
CA LYS A 292 -1.48 28.42 21.59
C LYS A 292 -2.01 29.82 21.88
N ASP A 293 -1.15 30.72 22.33
CA ASP A 293 -1.53 32.10 22.64
C ASP A 293 -1.94 32.88 21.39
N LEU A 294 -1.24 32.65 20.26
CA LEU A 294 -1.55 33.27 18.98
C LEU A 294 -2.92 32.82 18.45
N LEU A 295 -3.20 31.50 18.51
CA LEU A 295 -4.52 30.95 18.17
C LEU A 295 -5.62 31.51 19.07
N LEU A 296 -5.35 31.66 20.37
CA LEU A 296 -6.32 32.20 21.32
C LEU A 296 -6.63 33.68 21.05
N GLN A 297 -5.63 34.48 20.69
CA GLN A 297 -5.82 35.88 20.32
C GLN A 297 -6.59 36.03 19.00
N GLU A 298 -6.32 35.17 18.01
CA GLU A 298 -7.02 35.19 16.73
C GLU A 298 -8.48 34.74 16.88
N ALA A 299 -8.73 33.73 17.71
CA ALA A 299 -10.07 33.31 18.11
C ALA A 299 -10.81 34.44 18.84
N ARG A 300 -10.17 35.14 19.77
CA ARG A 300 -10.74 36.32 20.46
C ARG A 300 -11.07 37.45 19.49
N ARG A 301 -10.17 37.78 18.56
CA ARG A 301 -10.43 38.82 17.53
C ARG A 301 -11.58 38.44 16.61
N SER A 302 -11.65 37.18 16.20
CA SER A 302 -12.72 36.67 15.36
C SER A 302 -14.06 36.64 16.09
N TYR A 303 -14.05 36.32 17.39
CA TYR A 303 -15.22 36.36 18.24
C TYR A 303 -15.74 37.80 18.43
N LEU A 304 -14.86 38.75 18.72
CA LEU A 304 -15.21 40.18 18.84
C LEU A 304 -15.75 40.76 17.54
N LYS A 305 -15.21 40.34 16.39
CA LYS A 305 -15.74 40.71 15.07
C LYS A 305 -17.11 40.09 14.78
N LYS A 306 -17.37 38.87 15.25
CA LYS A 306 -18.66 38.19 15.06
C LYS A 306 -19.75 38.71 16.00
N HIS A 307 -19.36 39.24 17.15
CA HIS A 307 -20.30 39.72 18.17
C HIS A 307 -20.43 41.25 18.26
N ASP A 308 -19.85 42.01 17.32
CA ASP A 308 -19.93 43.48 17.22
C ASP A 308 -19.77 44.23 18.56
N MET A 309 -18.98 43.67 19.49
CA MET A 309 -18.61 44.34 20.72
C MET A 309 -17.37 45.19 20.45
N LYS A 310 -17.55 46.26 19.69
CA LYS A 310 -16.66 47.43 19.74
C LYS A 310 -17.39 48.52 20.51
N ASN A 311 -16.92 48.74 21.74
CA ASN A 311 -17.21 49.84 22.67
C ASN A 311 -18.24 49.55 23.77
N MET A 312 -17.75 49.03 24.89
CA MET A 312 -17.66 49.81 26.14
C MET A 312 -16.24 49.69 26.69
#